data_AF-A0A5Y8YAB5-F1
#
_entry.id   AF-A0A5Y8YAB5-F1
#
_cell.length_a   1.000
_cell.length_b   1.000
_cell.length_c   1.000
_cell.angle_alpha   90.00
_cell.angle_beta   90.00
_cell.angle_gamma   90.00
#
_symmetry.space_group_name_H-M   'P 1'
#
loop_
_entity.id
_entity.type
_entity.pdbx_description
1 polymer ?
#
loop_
_entity_poly.entity_id
_entity_poly.type
_entity_poly.pdbx_seq_one_letter_code
_entity_poly.pdbx_strand_id
1 'polypeptide(L)'
;MDNTQKYAAIDLKSFYVSVECILRKLDPLNTNIVVADESRTEKTICLAVSPALRSYNISGKLRLFELIQKVKTINCERLKIAKYFSAKSYNHLELIIIPI
;
A
#
# COMPACT_ATOMS: atom_id res chain seq x y z
N MET A 1 -11.92 -29.39 -37.00
CA MET A 1 -11.93 -28.83 -35.64
C MET A 1 -10.93 -27.71 -35.63
N ASP A 2 -11.39 -26.48 -35.40
CA ASP A 2 -10.56 -25.29 -35.44
C ASP A 2 -9.55 -25.35 -34.27
N ASN A 3 -8.29 -25.58 -34.59
CA ASN A 3 -7.22 -25.84 -33.61
C ASN A 3 -6.48 -24.53 -33.31
N THR A 4 -7.23 -23.53 -32.85
CA THR A 4 -6.72 -22.21 -32.53
C THR A 4 -5.92 -22.28 -31.22
N GLN A 5 -4.60 -22.05 -31.31
CA GLN A 5 -3.73 -21.94 -30.13
C GLN A 5 -4.17 -20.77 -29.25
N LYS A 6 -4.42 -21.07 -27.98
CA LYS A 6 -4.78 -20.10 -26.94
C LYS A 6 -3.55 -19.79 -26.11
N TYR A 7 -3.25 -18.51 -25.95
CA TYR A 7 -2.16 -18.02 -25.12
C TYR A 7 -2.73 -17.24 -23.94
N ALA A 8 -2.13 -17.41 -22.76
CA ALA A 8 -2.46 -16.64 -21.56
C ALA A 8 -1.18 -16.08 -20.94
N ALA A 9 -1.25 -14.84 -20.47
CA ALA A 9 -0.21 -14.21 -19.66
C ALA A 9 -0.79 -13.91 -18.27
N ILE A 10 -0.06 -14.26 -17.22
CA ILE A 10 -0.49 -14.09 -15.83
C ILE A 10 0.55 -13.20 -15.14
N ASP A 11 0.07 -12.09 -14.59
CA ASP A 11 0.86 -11.15 -13.80
C ASP A 11 0.32 -11.09 -12.36
N LEU A 12 1.23 -11.05 -11.39
CA LEU A 12 0.88 -10.98 -9.97
C LEU A 12 0.80 -9.53 -9.52
N LYS A 13 -0.41 -9.09 -9.17
CA LYS A 13 -0.65 -7.73 -8.68
C LYS A 13 0.14 -7.46 -7.41
N SER A 14 0.96 -6.41 -7.43
CA SER A 14 1.75 -5.95 -6.28
C SER A 14 2.64 -7.04 -5.65
N PHE A 15 3.29 -7.86 -6.47
CA PHE A 15 4.07 -9.03 -6.06
C PHE A 15 4.95 -8.83 -4.80
N TYR A 16 5.85 -7.84 -4.78
CA TYR A 16 6.76 -7.64 -3.64
C TYR A 16 6.03 -7.34 -2.33
N VAL A 17 4.93 -6.58 -2.39
CA VAL A 17 4.10 -6.33 -1.22
C VAL A 17 3.43 -7.61 -0.74
N SER A 18 2.91 -8.43 -1.65
CA SER A 18 2.27 -9.70 -1.29
C SER A 18 3.27 -10.62 -0.59
N VAL A 19 4.50 -10.70 -1.06
CA VAL A 19 5.58 -11.47 -0.41
C VAL A 19 5.88 -10.92 0.98
N GLU A 20 6.12 -9.61 1.12
CA GLU A 20 6.39 -8.98 2.41
C GLU A 20 5.25 -9.17 3.42
N CYS A 21 3.99 -9.06 2.99
CA CYS A 21 2.84 -9.32 3.85
C CYS A 21 2.86 -10.76 4.37
N ILE A 22 3.04 -11.76 3.50
CA ILE A 22 3.06 -13.17 3.91
C ILE A 22 4.22 -13.46 4.86
N LEU A 23 5.43 -12.95 4.58
CA LEU A 23 6.59 -13.11 5.46
C LEU A 23 6.35 -12.51 6.85
N ARG A 24 5.56 -11.44 6.94
CA ARG A 24 5.20 -10.75 8.19
C ARG A 24 3.91 -11.25 8.81
N LYS A 25 3.26 -12.28 8.26
CA LYS A 25 1.94 -12.80 8.66
C LYS A 25 0.83 -11.73 8.62
N LEU A 26 0.87 -10.87 7.62
CA LEU A 26 -0.08 -9.78 7.37
C LEU A 26 -0.99 -10.13 6.18
N ASP A 27 -2.17 -9.52 6.14
CA ASP A 27 -3.11 -9.64 5.02
C ASP A 27 -2.68 -8.73 3.86
N PRO A 28 -2.32 -9.25 2.67
CA PRO A 28 -1.89 -8.46 1.53
C PRO A 28 -2.99 -7.54 0.95
N LEU A 29 -4.26 -7.79 1.24
CA LEU A 29 -5.37 -6.99 0.74
C LEU A 29 -5.67 -5.79 1.64
N ASN A 30 -5.52 -5.95 2.96
CA ASN A 30 -5.93 -4.96 3.95
C ASN A 30 -4.77 -4.24 4.65
N THR A 31 -3.52 -4.66 4.45
CA THR A 31 -2.36 -4.02 5.09
C THR A 31 -1.85 -2.84 4.28
N ASN A 32 -1.77 -1.66 4.90
CA ASN A 32 -1.12 -0.48 4.32
C ASN A 32 0.41 -0.64 4.36
N ILE A 33 0.98 -1.14 3.26
CA ILE A 33 2.43 -1.35 3.12
C ILE A 33 2.94 -0.95 1.73
N VAL A 34 4.19 -0.50 1.69
CA VAL A 34 4.98 -0.24 0.47
C VAL A 34 6.29 -1.01 0.55
N VAL A 35 6.84 -1.40 -0.59
CA VAL A 35 8.21 -1.92 -0.69
C VAL A 35 9.07 -0.93 -1.46
N ALA A 36 10.18 -0.51 -0.86
CA ALA A 36 11.16 0.40 -1.42
C ALA A 36 12.54 0.13 -0.81
N ASP A 37 13.62 0.49 -1.52
CA ASP A 37 14.99 0.39 -0.99
C ASP A 37 15.41 1.71 -0.32
N GLU A 38 15.19 1.79 0.99
CA GLU A 38 15.49 2.99 1.78
C GLU A 38 16.99 3.24 1.99
N SER A 39 17.85 2.23 1.76
CA SER A 39 19.31 2.35 1.96
C SER A 39 19.96 3.38 1.03
N ARG A 40 19.32 3.68 -0.10
CA ARG A 40 19.80 4.67 -1.07
C ARG A 40 19.46 6.09 -0.62
N THR A 41 18.17 6.44 -0.65
CA THR A 41 17.57 7.69 -0.15
C THR A 41 16.04 7.57 -0.22
N GLU A 42 15.29 8.48 0.40
CA GLU A 42 13.84 8.61 0.17
C GLU A 42 13.46 9.00 -1.28
N LYS A 43 14.42 9.38 -2.13
CA LYS A 43 14.18 9.62 -3.58
C LYS A 43 14.10 8.32 -4.38
N THR A 44 14.34 7.17 -3.76
CA THR A 44 14.19 5.85 -4.36
C THR A 44 12.76 5.62 -4.88
N ILE A 45 12.63 4.76 -5.89
CA ILE A 45 11.33 4.37 -6.43
C ILE A 45 10.69 3.32 -5.53
N CYS A 46 9.38 3.42 -5.30
CA CYS A 46 8.63 2.34 -4.69
C CYS A 46 8.50 1.18 -5.67
N LEU A 47 8.95 -0.01 -5.27
CA LEU A 47 8.92 -1.23 -6.08
C LEU A 47 7.50 -1.82 -6.16
N ALA A 48 6.74 -1.72 -5.07
CA ALA A 48 5.34 -2.14 -5.03
C ALA A 48 4.57 -1.38 -3.95
N VAL A 49 3.27 -1.18 -4.20
CA VAL A 49 2.33 -0.52 -3.28
C VAL A 49 1.13 -1.42 -3.07
N SER A 50 0.75 -1.64 -1.80
CA SER A 50 -0.41 -2.45 -1.42
C SER A 50 -1.72 -1.97 -2.03
N PRO A 51 -2.69 -2.87 -2.28
CA PRO A 51 -4.07 -2.51 -2.62
C PRO A 51 -4.68 -1.50 -1.62
N ALA A 52 -4.47 -1.73 -0.31
CA ALA A 52 -4.91 -0.85 0.76
C ALA A 52 -4.36 0.59 0.64
N LEU A 53 -3.07 0.78 0.31
CA LEU A 53 -2.55 2.14 0.09
C LEU A 53 -3.10 2.76 -1.20
N ARG A 54 -3.30 1.96 -2.25
CA ARG A 54 -3.84 2.44 -3.54
C ARG A 54 -5.27 3.00 -3.41
N SER A 55 -6.05 2.52 -2.44
CA SER A 55 -7.40 3.04 -2.20
C SER A 55 -7.42 4.52 -1.77
N TYR A 56 -6.28 5.06 -1.29
CA TYR A 56 -6.12 6.48 -0.96
C TYR A 56 -5.68 7.33 -2.17
N ASN A 57 -5.95 6.89 -3.40
CA ASN A 57 -5.47 7.54 -4.64
C ASN A 57 -3.94 7.72 -4.69
N ILE A 58 -3.22 6.77 -4.09
CA ILE A 58 -1.76 6.71 -4.17
C ILE A 58 -1.39 5.97 -5.46
N SER A 59 -0.61 6.66 -6.31
CA SER A 59 -0.08 6.08 -7.56
C SER A 59 0.75 4.83 -7.27
N GLY A 60 0.79 3.88 -8.20
CA GLY A 60 1.72 2.75 -8.12
C GLY A 60 3.16 3.10 -8.53
N LYS A 61 3.35 4.25 -9.20
CA LYS A 61 4.65 4.77 -9.64
C LYS A 61 4.88 6.08 -8.89
N LEU A 62 5.61 6.02 -7.80
CA LEU A 62 6.00 7.16 -6.97
C LEU A 62 7.32 6.88 -6.27
N ARG A 63 7.94 7.94 -5.77
CA ARG A 63 9.12 7.87 -4.92
C ARG A 63 8.72 7.81 -3.45
N LEU A 64 9.59 7.26 -2.61
CA LEU A 64 9.30 7.02 -1.20
C LEU A 64 8.92 8.33 -0.46
N PHE A 65 9.60 9.45 -0.74
CA PHE A 65 9.27 10.73 -0.12
C PHE A 65 7.86 11.23 -0.48
N GLU A 66 7.40 11.00 -1.73
CA GLU A 66 6.06 11.39 -2.18
C GLU A 66 4.99 10.59 -1.45
N LEU A 67 5.25 9.30 -1.22
CA LEU A 67 4.38 8.45 -0.42
C LEU A 67 4.31 8.96 1.03
N ILE A 68 5.46 9.22 1.65
CA ILE A 68 5.54 9.72 3.04
C ILE A 68 4.74 11.01 3.18
N GLN A 69 4.86 11.94 2.23
CA GLN A 69 4.09 13.18 2.21
C GLN A 69 2.58 12.90 2.10
N LYS A 70 2.15 12.03 1.17
CA LYS A 70 0.72 11.68 1.04
C LYS A 70 0.15 11.03 2.29
N VAL A 71 0.86 10.08 2.90
CA VAL A 71 0.42 9.41 4.13
C VAL A 71 0.33 10.39 5.30
N LYS A 72 1.27 11.34 5.41
CA LYS A 72 1.19 12.42 6.39
C LYS A 72 -0.08 13.24 6.21
N THR A 73 -0.40 13.66 4.98
CA THR A 73 -1.64 14.39 4.69
C THR A 73 -2.88 13.59 5.08
N ILE A 74 -2.95 12.31 4.73
CA ILE A 74 -4.07 11.43 5.10
C ILE A 74 -4.24 11.36 6.63
N ASN A 75 -3.15 11.20 7.37
CA ASN A 75 -3.20 11.14 8.83
C ASN A 75 -3.57 12.49 9.47
N CYS A 76 -3.16 13.61 8.89
CA CYS A 76 -3.61 14.94 9.32
C CYS A 76 -5.13 15.09 9.14
N GLU A 77 -5.71 14.63 8.04
CA GLU A 77 -7.16 14.68 7.84
C GLU A 77 -7.91 13.79 8.85
N ARG A 78 -7.39 12.59 9.16
CA ARG A 78 -7.96 11.75 10.22
C ARG A 78 -7.96 12.43 11.58
N LEU A 79 -6.86 13.08 11.96
CA LEU A 79 -6.73 13.77 13.23
C LEU A 79 -7.71 14.94 13.39
N LYS A 80 -8.00 15.67 12.31
CA LYS A 80 -9.01 16.74 12.32
C LYS A 80 -10.39 16.21 12.70
N ILE A 81 -10.70 14.98 12.30
CA ILE A 81 -11.99 14.31 12.57
C ILE A 81 -11.98 13.70 13.99
N ALA A 82 -10.89 13.03 14.38
CA ALA A 82 -10.79 12.28 15.64
C ALA A 82 -10.67 13.16 16.90
N LYS A 83 -10.42 14.47 16.77
CA LYS A 83 -10.12 15.46 17.84
C LYS A 83 -8.83 15.19 18.62
N TYR A 84 -8.47 13.94 18.90
CA TYR A 84 -7.24 13.53 19.55
C TYR A 84 -6.67 12.28 18.89
N PHE A 85 -5.35 12.13 18.96
CA PHE A 85 -4.68 10.92 18.50
C PHE A 85 -4.87 9.81 19.53
N SER A 86 -5.35 8.65 19.10
CA SER A 86 -5.62 7.54 20.02
C SER A 86 -4.69 6.35 19.81
N ALA A 87 -4.41 5.97 18.56
CA ALA A 87 -3.57 4.82 18.26
C ALA A 87 -2.99 4.84 16.83
N LYS A 88 -1.98 3.99 16.58
CA LYS A 88 -1.46 3.72 15.23
C LYS A 88 -1.98 2.38 14.75
N SER A 89 -2.33 2.30 13.47
CA SER A 89 -2.61 1.03 12.79
C SER A 89 -2.07 1.06 11.36
N TYR A 90 -1.67 -0.11 10.86
CA TYR A 90 -1.40 -0.34 9.44
C TYR A 90 -2.57 -1.06 8.76
N ASN A 91 -3.55 -1.57 9.50
CA ASN A 91 -4.71 -2.25 8.96
C ASN A 91 -5.73 -1.23 8.41
N HIS A 92 -6.03 -1.36 7.13
CA HIS A 92 -6.96 -0.48 6.44
C HIS A 92 -8.36 -0.45 7.05
N LEU A 93 -8.85 -1.60 7.51
CA LEU A 93 -10.18 -1.71 8.10
C LEU A 93 -10.25 -1.01 9.45
N GLU A 94 -9.23 -1.17 10.29
CA GLU A 94 -9.15 -0.49 11.59
C GLU A 94 -9.15 1.04 11.43
N LEU A 95 -8.45 1.55 10.41
CA LEU A 95 -8.34 2.98 10.11
C LEU A 95 -9.61 3.61 9.50
N ILE A 96 -10.58 2.80 9.05
CA ILE A 96 -11.87 3.26 8.51
C ILE A 96 -12.98 3.14 9.54
N ILE A 97 -12.97 2.07 10.33
CA ILE A 97 -14.06 1.76 11.27
C ILE A 97 -13.95 2.62 12.53
N ILE A 98 -12.73 2.98 12.95
CA ILE A 98 -12.49 3.72 14.19
C ILE A 98 -11.80 5.05 13.85
N PRO A 99 -12.23 6.18 14.42
CA PRO A 99 -11.44 7.42 14.38
C PRO A 99 -10.24 7.26 15.32
N ILE A 100 -9.25 6.46 14.90
CA ILE A 100 -8.00 6.22 15.63
C ILE A 100 -6.93 7.27 15.34
#